data_AF-A0AAJ4DYA0-F1
#
_entry.id   AF-A0AAJ4DYA0-F1
#
_cell.length_a   1.000
_cell.length_b   1.000
_cell.length_c   1.000
_cell.angle_alpha   90.00
_cell.angle_beta   90.00
_cell.angle_gamma   90.00
#
_symmetry.space_group_name_H-M   'P 1'
#
loop_
_entity.id
_entity.type
_entity.pdbx_description
1 polymer ?
#
loop_
_entity_poly.entity_id
_entity_poly.type
_entity_poly.pdbx_seq_one_letter_code
_entity_poly.pdbx_strand_id
1 'polypeptide(L)'
;MTSEANSQIIWPAILIQEGQTELLYLESSNDWLEQAQGHIDASCRLLDSCGSTYLLNQQNWGLSTLNISMTELIELVRLHASTLGHCCTAKMGADTLEQVFNIMKHLEES
;
A
#
# COMPACT_ATOMS: atom_id res chain seq x y z
N MET A 1 17.74 -7.75 13.62
CA MET A 1 17.78 -6.33 13.99
C MET A 1 16.57 -5.70 13.32
N THR A 2 15.46 -5.61 14.06
CA THR A 2 14.22 -4.98 13.58
C THR A 2 14.43 -3.49 13.57
N SER A 3 14.53 -2.91 12.38
CA SER A 3 14.67 -1.47 12.19
C SER A 3 13.57 -0.73 12.95
N GLU A 4 13.96 0.14 13.89
CA GLU A 4 13.07 0.95 14.72
C GLU A 4 12.05 1.76 13.88
N ALA A 5 12.40 2.05 12.63
CA ALA A 5 11.56 2.67 11.61
C ALA A 5 10.20 1.99 11.39
N ASN A 6 10.10 0.65 11.51
CA ASN A 6 8.84 -0.06 11.32
C ASN A 6 7.84 0.18 12.46
N SER A 7 8.31 0.65 13.62
CA SER A 7 7.47 0.83 14.81
C SER A 7 6.53 2.03 14.71
N GLN A 8 6.76 2.93 13.75
CA GLN A 8 5.92 4.12 13.53
C GLN A 8 4.78 3.86 12.54
N ILE A 9 4.85 2.78 11.76
CA ILE A 9 3.84 2.45 10.75
C ILE A 9 2.62 1.84 11.43
N ILE A 10 1.44 2.41 11.16
CA ILE A 10 0.18 1.88 11.65
C ILE A 10 -0.43 0.91 10.64
N TRP A 11 -0.16 -0.38 10.85
CA TRP A 11 -0.72 -1.46 10.01
C TRP A 11 -2.25 -1.58 10.17
N PRO A 12 -2.99 -2.01 9.13
CA PRO A 12 -2.50 -2.45 7.82
C PRO A 12 -1.91 -1.30 6.98
N ALA A 13 -1.10 -1.64 5.99
CA ALA A 13 -0.50 -0.67 5.07
C ALA A 13 -0.59 -1.16 3.61
N ILE A 14 -0.55 -0.24 2.66
CA ILE A 14 -0.55 -0.51 1.22
C ILE A 14 0.82 -0.11 0.68
N LEU A 15 1.51 -1.07 0.07
CA LEU A 15 2.78 -0.87 -0.62
C LEU A 15 2.50 -0.54 -2.10
N ILE A 16 3.10 0.55 -2.55
CA ILE A 16 2.92 1.14 -3.88
C ILE A 16 4.30 1.15 -4.54
N GLN A 17 4.43 0.40 -5.64
CA GLN A 17 5.67 0.31 -6.38
C GLN A 17 5.63 1.22 -7.60
N GLU A 18 6.64 2.06 -7.78
CA GLU A 18 6.70 2.96 -8.93
C GLU A 18 6.77 2.17 -10.24
N GLY A 19 5.91 2.52 -11.19
CA GLY A 19 5.84 1.86 -12.50
C GLY A 19 5.06 0.54 -12.53
N GLN A 20 4.55 0.06 -11.39
CA GLN A 20 3.63 -1.07 -11.34
C GLN A 20 2.20 -0.61 -11.00
N THR A 21 1.22 -1.29 -11.60
CA THR A 21 -0.19 -1.10 -11.28
C THR A 21 -0.66 -2.01 -10.15
N GLU A 22 0.18 -2.95 -9.74
CA GLU A 22 -0.08 -3.86 -8.63
C GLU A 22 0.21 -3.17 -7.30
N LEU A 23 -0.74 -3.29 -6.38
CA LEU A 23 -0.63 -2.83 -5.01
C LEU A 23 -0.53 -4.04 -4.10
N LEU A 24 0.27 -3.94 -3.04
CA LEU A 24 0.36 -5.01 -2.05
C LEU A 24 -0.26 -4.54 -0.75
N TYR A 25 -1.30 -5.22 -0.30
CA TYR A 25 -1.85 -5.02 1.03
C TYR A 25 -1.03 -5.82 2.03
N LEU A 26 -0.61 -5.16 3.10
CA LEU A 26 0.19 -5.74 4.15
C LEU A 26 -0.61 -5.62 5.45
N GLU A 27 -1.07 -6.75 5.97
CA GLU A 27 -1.86 -6.76 7.21
C GLU A 27 -1.00 -6.40 8.43
N SER A 28 0.28 -6.75 8.38
CA SER A 28 1.21 -6.57 9.49
C SER A 28 2.64 -6.29 9.04
N SER A 29 3.49 -5.90 9.99
CA SER A 29 4.94 -5.80 9.74
C SER A 29 5.59 -7.13 9.35
N ASN A 30 4.95 -8.26 9.67
CA ASN A 30 5.44 -9.57 9.26
C ASN A 30 5.29 -9.78 7.76
N ASP A 31 4.15 -9.40 7.19
CA ASP A 31 3.93 -9.42 5.74
C ASP A 31 5.02 -8.63 5.01
N TRP A 32 5.35 -7.43 5.52
CA TRP A 32 6.46 -6.65 4.97
C TRP A 32 7.80 -7.41 5.02
N LEU A 33 8.10 -8.08 6.14
CA LEU A 33 9.36 -8.82 6.28
C LEU A 33 9.45 -10.00 5.30
N GLU A 34 8.32 -10.64 4.98
CA GLU A 34 8.26 -11.68 3.96
C GLU A 34 8.44 -11.11 2.56
N GLN A 35 7.75 -10.01 2.22
CA GLN A 35 7.88 -9.35 0.93
C GLN A 35 9.27 -8.75 0.71
N ALA A 36 9.89 -8.16 1.74
CA ALA A 36 11.21 -7.55 1.70
C ALA A 36 12.36 -8.56 1.48
N GLN A 37 12.12 -9.86 1.70
CA GLN A 37 13.07 -10.92 1.31
C GLN A 37 13.08 -11.16 -0.21
N GLY A 38 12.03 -10.73 -0.91
CA GLY A 38 11.94 -10.74 -2.37
C GLY A 38 12.68 -9.57 -3.03
N HIS A 39 12.41 -9.36 -4.32
CA HIS A 39 12.95 -8.23 -5.07
C HIS A 39 12.01 -7.03 -4.97
N ILE A 40 12.19 -6.20 -3.93
CA ILE A 40 11.47 -4.94 -3.79
C ILE A 40 12.34 -3.79 -4.31
N ASP A 41 11.78 -2.94 -5.18
CA ASP A 41 12.50 -1.78 -5.69
C ASP A 41 12.72 -0.73 -4.58
N ALA A 42 13.86 -0.02 -4.63
CA ALA A 42 14.18 1.00 -3.65
C ALA A 42 13.24 2.22 -3.71
N SER A 43 12.44 2.37 -4.78
CA SER A 43 11.52 3.48 -4.98
C SER A 43 10.09 3.24 -4.47
N CYS A 44 9.88 2.21 -3.64
CA CYS A 44 8.55 1.92 -3.10
C CYS A 44 8.06 2.96 -2.09
N ARG A 45 6.77 3.27 -2.16
CA ARG A 45 6.03 4.03 -1.15
C ARG A 45 5.16 3.08 -0.32
N LEU A 46 4.98 3.40 0.95
CA LEU A 46 4.04 2.72 1.83
C LEU A 46 3.03 3.73 2.34
N LEU A 47 1.74 3.43 2.24
CA LEU A 47 0.66 4.20 2.84
C LEU A 47 0.09 3.42 4.01
N ASP A 48 0.15 3.97 5.22
CA ASP A 48 -0.44 3.33 6.39
C ASP A 48 -1.95 3.62 6.54
N SER A 49 -2.61 2.89 7.43
CA SER A 49 -4.04 3.04 7.70
C SER A 49 -4.45 4.38 8.32
N CYS A 50 -3.49 5.19 8.77
CA CYS A 50 -3.70 6.54 9.27
C CYS A 50 -3.51 7.61 8.19
N GLY A 51 -3.05 7.23 6.99
CA GLY A 51 -2.83 8.11 5.85
C GLY A 51 -1.43 8.70 5.78
N SER A 52 -0.50 8.18 6.58
CA SER A 52 0.91 8.58 6.52
C SER A 52 1.61 7.83 5.40
N THR A 53 2.38 8.57 4.59
CA THR A 53 3.19 7.99 3.53
C THR A 53 4.64 7.82 3.98
N TYR A 54 5.25 6.69 3.63
CA TYR A 54 6.65 6.40 3.87
C TYR A 54 7.34 6.06 2.55
N LEU A 55 8.63 6.36 2.46
CA LEU A 55 9.50 5.97 1.36
C LEU A 55 10.48 4.91 1.84
N LEU A 56 10.71 3.90 1.01
CA LEU A 56 11.71 2.89 1.28
C LEU A 56 13.11 3.48 1.03
N ASN A 57 14.00 3.36 2.00
CA ASN A 57 15.40 3.74 1.86
C ASN A 57 16.29 2.68 2.50
N GLN A 58 17.08 1.97 1.68
CA GLN A 58 17.99 0.93 2.17
C GLN A 58 17.31 -0.06 3.14
N GLN A 59 16.11 -0.53 2.79
CA GLN A 59 15.27 -1.44 3.59
C GLN A 59 14.65 -0.84 4.87
N ASN A 60 14.69 0.48 5.03
CA ASN A 60 14.04 1.18 6.14
C ASN A 60 12.96 2.13 5.63
N TRP A 61 11.87 2.24 6.37
CA TRP A 61 10.79 3.17 6.08
C TRP A 61 11.08 4.55 6.67
N GLY A 62 11.23 5.56 5.81
CA GLY A 62 11.33 6.96 6.22
C GLY A 62 10.01 7.67 5.97
N LEU A 63 9.49 8.42 6.96
CA LEU A 63 8.31 9.26 6.76
C LEU A 63 8.55 10.23 5.60
N SER A 64 7.62 10.24 4.65
CA SER A 64 7.69 11.08 3.46
C SER A 64 6.75 12.27 3.61
N THR A 65 7.17 13.41 3.06
CA THR A 65 6.28 14.57 2.89
C THR A 65 5.41 14.47 1.64
N LEU A 66 5.62 13.43 0.82
CA LEU A 66 4.79 13.13 -0.34
C LEU A 66 3.45 12.57 0.13
N ASN A 67 2.43 13.41 0.07
CA ASN A 67 1.07 13.00 0.36
C ASN A 67 0.44 12.40 -0.90
N ILE A 68 -0.25 11.28 -0.73
CA ILE A 68 -1.07 10.68 -1.79
C ILE A 68 -2.47 11.25 -1.61
N SER A 69 -3.01 11.86 -2.66
CA SER A 69 -4.38 12.36 -2.60
C SER A 69 -5.37 11.20 -2.58
N MET A 70 -6.54 11.41 -1.96
CA MET A 70 -7.58 10.39 -1.94
C MET A 70 -8.00 9.95 -3.35
N THR A 71 -8.07 10.90 -4.29
CA THR A 71 -8.36 10.61 -5.70
C THR A 71 -7.30 9.71 -6.32
N GLU A 72 -6.02 10.02 -6.11
CA GLU A 72 -4.89 9.21 -6.60
C GLU A 72 -4.92 7.80 -6.00
N LEU A 73 -5.18 7.68 -4.70
CA LEU A 73 -5.30 6.40 -4.01
C LEU A 73 -6.43 5.53 -4.58
N ILE A 74 -7.61 6.10 -4.83
CA ILE A 74 -8.74 5.39 -5.43
C ILE A 74 -8.39 4.91 -6.84
N GLU A 75 -7.70 5.73 -7.63
CA GLU A 75 -7.26 5.35 -8.97
C GLU A 75 -6.25 4.20 -8.92
N LEU A 76 -5.28 4.23 -7.99
CA LEU A 76 -4.35 3.12 -7.79
C LEU A 76 -5.07 1.81 -7.42
N VAL A 77 -6.04 1.87 -6.50
CA VAL A 77 -6.84 0.70 -6.09
C VAL A 77 -7.66 0.14 -7.25
N ARG A 78 -8.23 1.02 -8.09
CA ARG A 78 -8.96 0.62 -9.30
C ARG A 78 -8.05 -0.05 -10.32
N LEU A 79 -6.84 0.47 -10.51
CA LEU A 79 -5.84 -0.13 -11.38
C LEU A 79 -5.46 -1.53 -10.87
N HIS A 80 -5.17 -1.68 -9.58
CA HIS A 80 -4.89 -2.99 -8.95
C HIS A 80 -6.04 -3.98 -9.12
N ALA A 81 -7.27 -3.58 -8.78
CA ALA A 81 -8.42 -4.44 -9.00
C ALA A 81 -8.60 -4.86 -10.47
N SER A 82 -8.20 -4.00 -11.42
CA SER A 82 -8.23 -4.32 -12.83
C SER A 82 -7.16 -5.34 -13.23
N THR A 83 -5.97 -5.32 -12.61
CA THR A 83 -4.94 -6.36 -12.84
C THR A 83 -5.40 -7.74 -12.34
N LEU A 84 -6.19 -7.76 -11.26
CA LEU A 84 -6.81 -8.96 -10.71
C LEU A 84 -8.05 -9.45 -11.51
N GLY A 85 -8.42 -8.77 -12.60
CA GLY A 85 -9.54 -9.17 -13.46
C GLY A 85 -10.92 -8.70 -12.97
N HIS A 86 -11.00 -7.86 -11.93
CA HIS A 86 -12.24 -7.22 -11.53
C HIS A 86 -12.59 -6.08 -12.50
N CYS A 87 -13.17 -6.44 -13.65
CA CYS A 87 -13.48 -5.50 -14.75
C CYS A 87 -14.58 -4.46 -14.43
N CYS A 88 -15.31 -4.60 -13.31
CA CYS A 88 -16.42 -3.71 -12.91
C CYS A 88 -15.99 -2.62 -11.90
N THR A 89 -14.76 -2.12 -11.98
CA THR A 89 -14.16 -1.15 -11.05
C THR A 89 -14.68 0.28 -11.17
N ALA A 90 -15.39 0.62 -12.25
CA ALA A 90 -15.86 1.99 -12.55
C ALA A 90 -16.74 2.61 -11.45
N LYS A 91 -17.27 1.81 -10.51
CA LYS A 91 -18.11 2.26 -9.39
C LYS A 91 -17.49 2.05 -8.01
N MET A 92 -16.24 1.57 -7.92
CA MET A 92 -15.51 1.53 -6.65
C MET A 92 -15.09 2.95 -6.31
N GLY A 93 -15.89 3.58 -5.45
CA GLY A 93 -15.56 4.82 -4.78
C GLY A 93 -15.31 4.55 -3.31
N ALA A 94 -14.35 5.25 -2.73
CA ALA A 94 -14.15 5.30 -1.29
C ALA A 94 -14.16 6.78 -0.88
N ASP A 95 -14.89 7.11 0.16
CA ASP A 95 -14.93 8.46 0.74
C ASP A 95 -14.00 8.58 1.95
N THR A 96 -13.52 7.44 2.47
CA THR A 96 -12.64 7.37 3.64
C THR A 96 -11.51 6.37 3.43
N LEU A 97 -10.39 6.60 4.11
CA LEU A 97 -9.23 5.71 4.05
C LEU A 97 -9.58 4.28 4.52
N GLU A 98 -10.40 4.16 5.56
CA GLU A 98 -10.90 2.86 6.05
C GLU A 98 -11.59 2.06 4.94
N GLN A 99 -12.43 2.70 4.12
CA GLN A 99 -13.06 2.04 2.99
C GLN A 99 -12.06 1.56 1.94
N VAL A 100 -11.00 2.33 1.68
CA VAL A 100 -9.92 1.90 0.77
C VAL A 100 -9.26 0.63 1.29
N PHE A 101 -8.89 0.60 2.57
CA PHE A 101 -8.24 -0.57 3.18
C PHE A 101 -9.17 -1.79 3.19
N ASN A 102 -10.47 -1.62 3.45
CA ASN A 102 -11.44 -2.70 3.36
C ASN A 102 -11.57 -3.26 1.93
N ILE A 103 -11.55 -2.39 0.91
CA ILE A 103 -11.55 -2.83 -0.49
C ILE A 103 -10.28 -3.62 -0.80
N MET A 104 -9.11 -3.08 -0.44
CA MET A 104 -7.82 -3.76 -0.67
C MET A 104 -7.76 -5.13 0.01
N LYS A 105 -8.19 -5.23 1.27
CA LYS A 105 -8.28 -6.51 1.98
C LYS A 105 -9.16 -7.52 1.22
N HIS A 106 -10.33 -7.09 0.78
CA HIS A 106 -11.24 -7.96 0.02
C HIS A 106 -10.66 -8.44 -1.32
N LEU A 107 -9.91 -7.58 -2.01
CA LEU A 107 -9.27 -7.92 -3.29
C LEU A 107 -8.19 -8.99 -3.14
N GLU A 108 -7.42 -8.97 -2.05
CA GLU A 108 -6.38 -9.98 -1.80
C GLU A 108 -6.94 -11.31 -1.27
N GLU A 109 -8.09 -11.27 -0.60
CA GLU A 109 -8.77 -12.46 -0.07
C GLU A 109 -9.66 -13.18 -1.11
N SER A 110 -9.79 -12.66 -2.33
CA SER A 110 -10.67 -13.16 -3.40
C SER A 110 -9.97 -14.12 -4.36
#